data_AF-A0A9J6GKQ5-F1
#
_entry.id   AF-A0A9J6GKQ5-F1
#
_cell.length_a   1.000
_cell.length_b   1.000
_cell.length_c   1.000
_cell.angle_alpha   90.00
_cell.angle_beta   90.00
_cell.angle_gamma   90.00
#
_symmetry.space_group_name_H-M   'P 1'
#
loop_
_entity.id
_entity.type
_entity.pdbx_description
1 polymer ?
#
loop_
_entity_poly.entity_id
_entity_poly.type
_entity_poly.pdbx_seq_one_letter_code
_entity_poly.pdbx_strand_id
1 'polypeptide(L)'
;MEGASFSSLRELHEAEQSSIAKVAYGLTHKALHPSNLERQNVRLALKVFSGFVSAALRIRGEELRLAVAEGTAQFIDVIVKWWDIVNVKSPHKGQRLRMFGRSLKTMHPATANPNVANLLNKDGD
;
A
#
# COMPACT_ATOMS: atom_id res chain seq x y z
N MET A 1 25.50 3.89 -4.42
CA MET A 1 24.52 3.05 -3.70
C MET A 1 25.11 1.66 -3.71
N GLU A 2 25.39 1.07 -2.54
CA GLU A 2 25.59 -0.38 -2.48
C GLU A 2 24.32 -1.08 -3.03
N GLY A 3 24.44 -2.30 -3.53
CA GLY A 3 23.28 -3.01 -4.09
C GLY A 3 22.13 -3.15 -3.08
N ALA A 4 20.94 -3.52 -3.58
CA ALA A 4 19.83 -3.94 -2.73
C ALA A 4 19.57 -5.42 -2.96
N SER A 5 19.33 -6.18 -1.88
CA SER A 5 19.03 -7.61 -1.98
C SER A 5 17.70 -7.96 -1.34
N PHE A 6 16.87 -8.67 -2.10
CA PHE A 6 15.64 -9.24 -1.58
C PHE A 6 15.89 -10.48 -0.71
N SER A 7 17.06 -11.14 -0.84
CA SER A 7 17.41 -12.27 0.03
C SER A 7 17.57 -11.83 1.49
N SER A 8 18.15 -10.66 1.73
CA SER A 8 18.35 -10.09 3.06
C SER A 8 17.03 -9.91 3.82
N LEU A 9 15.92 -9.68 3.10
CA LEU A 9 14.58 -9.63 3.70
C LEU A 9 14.05 -11.00 4.11
N ARG A 10 14.35 -12.04 3.31
CA ARG A 10 13.98 -13.41 3.65
C ARG A 10 14.75 -13.89 4.87
N GLU A 11 16.05 -13.69 4.87
CA GLU A 11 16.95 -14.02 5.99
C GLU A 11 16.54 -13.29 7.28
N LEU A 12 16.23 -11.99 7.19
CA LEU A 12 15.71 -11.20 8.31
C LEU A 12 14.40 -11.79 8.86
N HIS A 13 13.44 -12.10 7.99
CA HIS A 13 12.16 -12.68 8.41
C HIS A 13 12.33 -14.07 9.03
N GLU A 14 13.22 -14.89 8.48
CA GLU A 14 13.52 -16.23 8.96
C GLU A 14 14.18 -16.21 10.34
N ALA A 15 15.15 -15.31 10.53
CA ALA A 15 15.80 -15.07 11.82
C ALA A 15 14.83 -14.59 12.91
N GLU A 16 13.76 -13.89 12.55
CA GLU A 16 12.73 -13.43 13.47
C GLU A 16 11.59 -14.45 13.70
N GLN A 17 11.54 -15.59 12.99
CA GLN A 17 10.42 -16.53 13.12
C GLN A 17 10.24 -17.08 14.54
N SER A 18 11.36 -17.41 15.20
CA SER A 18 11.40 -17.93 16.57
C SER A 18 11.42 -16.86 17.65
N SER A 19 11.54 -15.58 17.27
CA SER A 19 11.54 -14.46 18.21
C SER A 19 10.13 -14.07 18.63
N ILE A 20 9.95 -13.86 19.93
CA ILE A 20 8.71 -13.33 20.52
C ILE A 20 8.50 -11.86 20.11
N ALA A 21 9.58 -11.09 20.04
CA ALA A 21 9.55 -9.70 19.61
C ALA A 21 10.17 -9.57 18.21
N LYS A 22 9.37 -9.09 17.25
CA LYS A 22 9.78 -8.92 15.84
C LYS A 22 9.92 -7.44 15.51
N VAL A 23 11.09 -7.02 15.05
CA VAL A 23 11.32 -5.63 14.61
C VAL A 23 10.72 -5.44 13.23
N ALA A 24 10.85 -6.43 12.35
CA ALA A 24 10.22 -6.45 11.03
C ALA A 24 8.81 -7.08 11.07
N TYR A 25 8.00 -6.79 12.09
CA TYR A 25 6.69 -7.43 12.33
C TYR A 25 5.70 -7.37 11.15
N GLY A 26 5.85 -6.37 10.27
CA GLY A 26 5.03 -6.22 9.07
C GLY A 26 5.37 -7.22 7.97
N LEU A 27 6.59 -7.75 7.97
CA LEU A 27 7.10 -8.66 6.96
C LEU A 27 6.49 -10.05 7.17
N THR A 28 5.85 -10.58 6.14
CA THR A 28 5.15 -11.87 6.22
C THR A 28 5.64 -12.78 5.10
N HIS A 29 5.49 -14.10 5.30
CA HIS A 29 5.82 -15.08 4.27
C HIS A 29 5.16 -14.76 2.91
N LYS A 30 3.88 -14.36 2.89
CA LYS A 30 3.17 -13.98 1.66
C LYS A 30 3.76 -12.76 0.96
N ALA A 31 4.33 -11.81 1.72
CA ALA A 31 4.99 -10.64 1.16
C ALA A 31 6.34 -11.00 0.51
N LEU A 32 7.02 -12.03 1.02
CA LEU A 32 8.33 -12.50 0.54
C LEU A 32 8.24 -13.58 -0.56
N HIS A 33 7.14 -14.32 -0.58
CA HIS A 33 6.86 -15.42 -1.50
C HIS A 33 5.42 -15.32 -2.06
N PRO A 34 5.08 -14.25 -2.80
CA PRO A 34 3.73 -14.07 -3.32
C PRO A 34 3.43 -15.02 -4.49
N SER A 35 2.25 -15.63 -4.47
CA SER A 35 1.68 -16.29 -5.65
C SER A 35 1.35 -15.31 -6.78
N ASN A 36 1.01 -15.82 -7.97
CA ASN A 36 0.67 -14.99 -9.13
C ASN A 36 -0.47 -14.01 -8.86
N LEU A 37 -1.50 -14.44 -8.13
CA LEU A 37 -2.62 -13.58 -7.75
C LEU A 37 -2.20 -12.57 -6.67
N GLU A 38 -1.43 -13.03 -5.68
CA GLU A 38 -0.95 -12.18 -4.58
C GLU A 38 -0.01 -11.06 -5.03
N ARG A 39 0.73 -11.23 -6.14
CA ARG A 39 1.55 -10.14 -6.73
C ARG A 39 0.75 -8.91 -7.13
N GLN A 40 -0.56 -9.05 -7.37
CA GLN A 40 -1.45 -7.92 -7.67
C GLN A 40 -1.91 -7.18 -6.40
N ASN A 41 -1.66 -7.74 -5.20
CA ASN A 41 -2.10 -7.17 -3.95
C ASN A 41 -1.10 -6.13 -3.43
N VAL A 42 -1.40 -4.85 -3.64
CA VAL A 42 -0.59 -3.73 -3.16
C VAL A 42 -0.33 -3.78 -1.65
N ARG A 43 -1.24 -4.35 -0.85
CA ARG A 43 -1.06 -4.45 0.60
C ARG A 43 0.13 -5.33 0.98
N LEU A 44 0.47 -6.34 0.17
CA LEU A 44 1.65 -7.18 0.39
C LEU A 44 2.94 -6.43 0.03
N ALA A 45 2.93 -5.63 -1.03
CA ALA A 45 4.07 -4.76 -1.36
C ALA A 45 4.35 -3.75 -0.23
N LEU A 46 3.30 -3.17 0.36
CA LEU A 46 3.43 -2.25 1.50
C LEU A 46 3.95 -2.92 2.79
N LYS A 47 3.90 -4.25 2.87
CA LYS A 47 4.56 -4.98 3.98
C LYS A 47 6.07 -5.02 3.82
N VAL A 48 6.57 -5.09 2.58
CA VAL A 48 7.99 -5.04 2.25
C VAL A 48 8.51 -3.61 2.37
N PHE A 49 7.84 -2.67 1.71
CA PHE A 49 8.23 -1.27 1.70
C PHE A 49 7.64 -0.53 2.89
N SER A 50 8.29 -0.67 4.05
CA SER A 50 7.90 0.02 5.27
C SER A 50 9.12 0.48 6.06
N GLY A 51 8.98 1.57 6.81
CA GLY A 51 10.04 2.09 7.68
C GLY A 51 10.47 1.11 8.79
N PHE A 52 9.58 0.20 9.20
CA PHE A 52 9.92 -0.86 10.16
C PHE A 52 10.92 -1.86 9.57
N VAL A 53 10.77 -2.21 8.29
CA VAL A 53 11.69 -3.14 7.62
C VAL A 53 13.05 -2.49 7.41
N SER A 54 13.10 -1.22 7.00
CA SER A 54 14.38 -0.52 6.87
C SER A 54 15.07 -0.32 8.22
N ALA A 55 14.33 -0.02 9.29
CA ALA A 55 14.88 0.01 10.65
C ALA A 55 15.39 -1.36 11.10
N ALA A 56 14.65 -2.43 10.85
CA ALA A 56 15.04 -3.79 11.20
C ALA A 56 16.32 -4.23 10.48
N LEU A 57 16.47 -3.90 9.20
CA LEU A 57 17.70 -4.14 8.44
C LEU A 57 18.90 -3.41 9.05
N ARG A 58 18.72 -2.20 9.57
CA ARG A 58 19.80 -1.44 10.23
C ARG A 58 20.17 -2.01 11.59
N ILE A 59 19.19 -2.42 12.37
CA ILE A 59 19.40 -2.96 13.72
C ILE A 59 20.02 -4.36 13.65
N ARG A 60 19.54 -5.21 12.75
CA ARG A 60 19.86 -6.65 12.71
C ARG A 60 20.85 -7.01 11.60
N GLY A 61 21.13 -6.08 10.67
CA GLY A 61 21.94 -6.34 9.49
C GLY A 61 23.36 -6.80 9.81
N GLU A 62 24.01 -6.13 10.77
CA GLU A 62 25.35 -6.51 11.21
C GLU A 62 25.32 -7.82 12.02
N GLU A 63 24.38 -7.95 12.96
CA GLU A 63 24.20 -9.15 13.81
C GLU A 63 24.00 -10.41 12.98
N LEU A 64 23.15 -10.34 11.95
CA LEU A 64 22.81 -11.46 11.06
C LEU A 64 23.75 -11.57 9.85
N ARG A 65 24.73 -10.67 9.71
CA ARG A 65 25.63 -10.58 8.55
C ARG A 65 24.89 -10.54 7.22
N LEU A 66 23.77 -9.82 7.18
CA LEU A 66 22.96 -9.71 5.97
C LEU A 66 23.74 -8.96 4.89
N ALA A 67 23.82 -9.57 3.70
CA ALA A 67 24.47 -8.93 2.57
C ALA A 67 23.79 -7.59 2.24
N VAL A 68 24.60 -6.55 2.05
CA VAL A 68 24.13 -5.19 1.66
C VAL A 68 22.92 -4.70 2.46
N ALA A 69 22.90 -4.95 3.77
CA ALA A 69 21.77 -4.61 4.64
C ALA A 69 21.45 -3.11 4.60
N GLU A 70 22.48 -2.26 4.71
CA GLU A 70 22.33 -0.81 4.67
C GLU A 70 21.89 -0.33 3.28
N GLY A 71 22.47 -0.86 2.20
CA GLY A 71 22.02 -0.56 0.83
C GLY A 71 20.55 -0.93 0.60
N THR A 72 20.11 -2.08 1.13
CA THR A 72 18.71 -2.52 1.06
C THR A 72 17.79 -1.61 1.89
N ALA A 73 18.21 -1.20 3.09
CA ALA A 73 17.45 -0.28 3.93
C ALA A 73 17.28 1.09 3.25
N GLN A 74 18.35 1.63 2.65
CA GLN A 74 18.31 2.89 1.89
C GLN A 74 17.38 2.79 0.68
N PHE A 75 17.44 1.68 -0.06
CA PHE A 75 16.53 1.46 -1.19
C PHE A 75 15.06 1.46 -0.74
N ILE A 76 14.73 0.78 0.35
CA ILE A 76 13.38 0.77 0.91
C ILE A 76 12.93 2.18 1.30
N ASP A 77 13.79 2.96 1.98
CA ASP A 77 13.45 4.32 2.38
C ASP A 77 13.14 5.23 1.16
N VAL A 78 13.89 5.06 0.06
CA VAL A 78 13.60 5.79 -1.19
C VAL A 78 12.22 5.43 -1.74
N ILE A 79 11.89 4.13 -1.78
CA ILE A 79 10.58 3.67 -2.29
C ILE A 79 9.44 4.12 -1.38
N VAL A 80 9.61 4.05 -0.06
CA VAL A 80 8.62 4.54 0.92
C VAL A 80 8.37 6.03 0.72
N LYS A 81 9.44 6.83 0.66
CA LYS A 81 9.34 8.28 0.44
C LYS A 81 8.65 8.60 -0.89
N TRP A 82 9.01 7.90 -1.96
CA TRP A 82 8.35 8.06 -3.25
C TRP A 82 6.85 7.72 -3.16
N TRP A 83 6.50 6.60 -2.52
CA TRP A 83 5.12 6.16 -2.35
C TRP A 83 4.29 7.19 -1.58
N ASP A 84 4.82 7.75 -0.50
CA ASP A 84 4.14 8.76 0.31
C ASP A 84 3.88 10.05 -0.49
N ILE A 85 4.78 10.42 -1.40
CA ILE A 85 4.61 11.58 -2.29
C ILE A 85 3.51 11.32 -3.34
N VAL A 86 3.52 10.16 -3.98
CA VAL A 86 2.58 9.88 -5.09
C VAL A 86 1.20 9.46 -4.61
N ASN A 87 1.09 8.92 -3.39
CA ASN A 87 -0.16 8.41 -2.81
C ASN A 87 -0.79 9.36 -1.79
N VAL A 88 -0.55 10.68 -1.91
CA VAL A 88 -1.22 11.68 -1.09
C VAL A 88 -2.73 11.66 -1.38
N LYS A 89 -3.55 11.49 -0.32
CA LYS A 89 -5.00 11.67 -0.44
C LYS A 89 -5.30 13.16 -0.55
N SER A 90 -5.90 13.59 -1.66
CA SER A 90 -6.32 14.99 -1.79
C SER A 90 -7.33 15.35 -0.70
N PRO A 91 -7.23 16.54 -0.06
CA PRO A 91 -8.13 16.97 1.03
C PRO A 91 -9.62 16.93 0.65
N HIS A 92 -9.92 17.08 -0.64
CA HIS A 92 -11.28 17.14 -1.18
C HIS A 92 -11.79 15.81 -1.76
N LYS A 93 -11.07 14.69 -1.58
CA LYS A 93 -11.53 13.37 -2.05
C LYS A 93 -12.87 13.04 -1.38
N GLY A 94 -13.94 12.97 -2.17
CA GLY A 94 -15.32 12.77 -1.71
C GLY A 94 -16.18 14.04 -1.54
N GLN A 95 -15.61 15.25 -1.53
CA GLN A 95 -16.40 16.50 -1.53
C GLN A 95 -17.08 16.75 -2.88
N ARG A 96 -16.43 16.42 -4.01
CA ARG A 96 -17.03 16.55 -5.36
C ARG A 96 -18.31 15.72 -5.52
N LEU A 97 -18.34 14.50 -4.96
CA LEU A 97 -19.51 13.62 -5.03
C LEU A 97 -20.68 14.16 -4.19
N ARG A 98 -20.38 14.81 -3.04
CA ARG A 98 -21.40 15.45 -2.20
C ARG A 98 -21.99 16.72 -2.83
N MET A 99 -21.20 17.49 -3.59
CA MET A 99 -21.70 18.66 -4.34
C MET A 99 -22.66 18.24 -5.46
N PHE A 100 -22.35 17.16 -6.19
CA PHE A 100 -23.22 16.64 -7.25
C PHE A 100 -24.54 16.08 -6.70
N GLY A 101 -24.48 15.31 -5.61
CA GLY A 101 -25.67 14.76 -4.95
C GLY A 101 -26.56 15.81 -4.27
N ARG A 102 -26.01 16.97 -3.85
CA ARG A 102 -26.81 18.10 -3.34
C ARG A 102 -27.45 18.91 -4.47
N SER A 103 -26.73 19.12 -5.58
CA SER A 103 -27.25 19.84 -6.76
C SER A 103 -28.51 19.17 -7.35
N LEU A 104 -28.53 17.83 -7.38
CA LEU A 104 -29.71 17.07 -7.82
C LEU A 104 -30.91 17.17 -6.87
N LYS A 105 -30.69 17.40 -5.57
CA LYS A 105 -31.76 17.57 -4.57
C LYS A 105 -32.31 19.00 -4.53
N THR A 106 -31.61 19.96 -5.11
CA THR A 106 -32.01 21.38 -5.15
C THR A 106 -32.55 21.83 -6.51
N MET A 107 -32.59 20.96 -7.53
CA MET A 107 -33.33 21.26 -8.76
C MET A 107 -34.84 21.19 -8.48
N HIS A 108 -35.52 22.29 -8.77
CA HIS A 108 -36.98 22.39 -8.74
C HIS A 108 -37.58 21.37 -9.76
N PRO A 109 -38.74 20.72 -9.50
CA PRO A 109 -39.26 19.63 -10.33
C PRO A 109 -39.59 20.00 -11.78
N ALA A 110 -39.58 21.29 -12.12
CA ALA A 110 -40.00 21.79 -13.44
C ALA A 110 -38.92 21.69 -14.54
N THR A 111 -37.68 21.30 -14.22
CA THR A 111 -36.60 21.15 -15.23
C THR A 111 -36.19 19.70 -15.48
N ALA A 112 -36.92 18.72 -14.94
CA ALA A 112 -36.68 17.32 -15.25
C ALA A 112 -37.14 17.01 -16.68
N ASN A 113 -36.17 16.87 -17.60
CA ASN A 113 -36.42 16.34 -18.94
C ASN A 113 -36.94 14.88 -18.81
N PRO A 114 -38.15 14.57 -19.30
CA PRO A 114 -38.78 13.26 -19.13
C PRO A 114 -37.98 12.11 -19.76
N ASN A 115 -37.03 12.39 -20.66
CA ASN A 115 -36.18 11.37 -21.26
C ASN A 115 -35.03 10.86 -20.37
N VAL A 116 -34.73 11.54 -19.24
CA VAL A 116 -33.66 11.11 -18.32
C VAL A 116 -34.18 10.10 -17.28
N ALA A 117 -35.48 10.12 -16.99
CA ALA A 117 -36.10 9.20 -16.03
C ALA A 117 -36.11 7.74 -16.50
N ASN A 118 -36.08 7.50 -17.82
CA ASN A 118 -36.14 6.15 -18.40
C ASN A 118 -34.78 5.41 -18.47
N LEU A 119 -33.68 6.01 -18.01
CA LEU A 119 -32.35 5.38 -18.00
C LEU A 119 -31.94 4.79 -16.63
N LEU A 120 -32.80 4.88 -15.61
CA LEU A 120 -32.53 4.35 -14.26
C LEU A 120 -33.47 3.20 -13.82
N ASN A 121 -34.35 2.72 -14.69
CA ASN A 121 -35.23 1.57 -14.43
C ASN A 121 -34.93 0.38 -15.35
N LYS A 122 -33.66 0.00 -15.47
CA LYS A 122 -33.28 -1.32 -16.00
C LYS A 122 -32.17 -1.90 -15.14
N ASP A 123 -32.53 -2.28 -13.93
CA ASP A 123 -31.93 -3.39 -13.18
C ASP A 123 -33.02 -3.89 -12.21
N GLY A 124 -33.51 -5.12 -12.39
CA GLY A 124 -34.36 -5.77 -11.38
C GLY A 124 -35.52 -6.63 -11.89
N ASP A 125 -35.21 -7.79 -12.45
CA ASP A 125 -35.72 -9.11 -12.01
C ASP A 125 -34.67 -10.18 -12.38
#